data_AF-A0A8T3D2L4-F1
#
_entry.id   AF-A0A8T3D2L4-F1
#
_cell.length_a   1.000
_cell.length_b   1.000
_cell.length_c   1.000
_cell.angle_alpha   90.00
_cell.angle_beta   90.00
_cell.angle_gamma   90.00
#
_symmetry.space_group_name_H-M   'P 1'
#
loop_
_entity.id
_entity.type
_entity.pdbx_description
1 polymer ?
#
loop_
_entity_poly.entity_id
_entity_poly.type
_entity_poly.pdbx_seq_one_letter_code
_entity_poly.pdbx_strand_id
1 'polypeptide(L)'
;MPDENNPKVGRPVFLELTPAPDILYKGVPGSSKQMNVLGIVIFSATMGLLLGKMGERGAPLVNVCQCINECVMKIINAAVWYFPFGIIFLVAGKILDMQDPSSLGKKLGMYTITVLAGLFVHGLILLPFFYFLLTRKNPFTYIRGLLQALVIALATSSSSATLPITMKCLLENCHVDRQIARFVLPVGATINMDGTALYEAVAAIFIAQVNDYELDFGQLVTIR
;
A
#
# COMPACT_ATOMS: atom_id res chain seq x y z
N MET A 1 -63.21 -8.81 61.96
CA MET A 1 -63.70 -7.93 60.88
C MET A 1 -62.62 -6.91 60.60
N PRO A 2 -61.98 -6.94 59.42
CA PRO A 2 -61.06 -5.88 58.99
C PRO A 2 -61.85 -4.67 58.50
N ASP A 3 -61.42 -3.49 58.97
CA ASP A 3 -62.05 -2.18 58.84
C ASP A 3 -62.03 -1.63 57.39
N GLU A 4 -63.18 -1.15 56.92
CA GLU A 4 -63.47 -0.67 55.55
C GLU A 4 -62.98 0.77 55.26
N ASN A 5 -62.31 1.45 56.19
CA ASN A 5 -61.98 2.88 56.05
C ASN A 5 -60.49 3.25 55.95
N ASN A 6 -59.62 2.34 55.50
CA ASN A 6 -58.21 2.69 55.21
C ASN A 6 -57.87 2.60 53.71
N PRO A 7 -57.90 3.71 52.96
CA PRO A 7 -57.70 3.73 51.50
C PRO A 7 -56.22 3.60 51.06
N LYS A 8 -55.33 3.09 51.92
CA LYS A 8 -53.88 3.04 51.67
C LYS A 8 -53.31 1.66 51.39
N VAL A 9 -54.12 0.61 51.22
CA VAL A 9 -53.65 -0.77 50.95
C VAL A 9 -53.74 -1.11 49.46
N GLY A 10 -53.17 -0.25 48.61
CA GLY A 10 -53.22 -0.44 47.15
C GLY A 10 -52.28 0.44 46.33
N ARG A 11 -51.26 1.06 46.94
CA ARG A 11 -50.24 1.80 46.17
C ARG A 11 -49.01 0.91 46.02
N PRO A 12 -48.61 0.52 44.79
CA PRO A 12 -47.29 -0.04 44.59
C PRO A 12 -46.27 1.03 45.00
N VAL A 13 -45.43 0.69 45.98
CA VAL A 13 -44.30 1.51 46.37
C VAL A 13 -43.32 1.43 45.19
N PHE A 14 -43.39 2.41 44.29
CA PHE A 14 -42.34 2.61 43.30
C PHE A 14 -41.06 2.94 44.06
N LEU A 15 -40.11 2.01 44.05
CA LEU A 15 -38.71 2.36 44.27
C LEU A 15 -38.38 3.43 43.22
N GLU A 16 -38.20 4.68 43.64
CA GLU A 16 -37.54 5.70 42.83
C GLU A 16 -36.12 5.21 42.58
N LEU A 17 -35.97 4.37 41.55
CA LEU A 17 -34.70 4.02 40.96
C LEU A 17 -34.09 5.35 40.54
N THR A 18 -32.98 5.73 41.18
CA THR A 18 -32.10 6.80 40.75
C THR A 18 -32.00 6.74 39.22
N PRO A 19 -32.30 7.82 38.47
CA PRO A 19 -32.19 7.78 37.03
C PRO A 19 -30.77 7.33 36.68
N ALA A 20 -30.66 6.37 35.76
CA ALA A 20 -29.36 5.92 35.27
C ALA A 20 -28.57 7.16 34.86
N PRO A 21 -27.28 7.29 35.24
CA PRO A 21 -26.51 8.47 34.86
C PRO A 21 -26.57 8.61 33.35
N ASP A 22 -26.92 9.80 32.86
CA ASP A 22 -26.81 10.12 31.45
C ASP A 22 -25.33 10.00 31.06
N ILE A 23 -24.97 8.81 30.56
CA ILE A 23 -23.65 8.56 30.00
C ILE A 23 -23.65 9.29 28.66
N LEU A 24 -23.35 10.58 28.73
CA LEU A 24 -23.06 11.35 27.53
C LEU A 24 -21.77 10.73 26.95
N TYR A 25 -21.93 9.86 25.96
CA TYR A 25 -20.82 9.37 25.15
C TYR A 25 -20.22 10.58 24.43
N LYS A 26 -19.32 11.28 25.11
CA LYS A 26 -18.48 12.30 24.51
C LYS A 26 -17.47 11.53 23.67
N GLY A 27 -17.83 11.26 22.42
CA GLY A 27 -16.90 10.73 21.43
C GLY A 27 -15.69 11.66 21.44
N VAL A 28 -14.55 11.15 21.92
CA VAL A 28 -13.29 11.89 21.87
C VAL A 28 -13.03 12.19 20.38
N PRO A 29 -12.88 13.46 19.98
CA PRO A 29 -12.49 13.78 18.62
C PRO A 29 -11.11 13.17 18.39
N GLY A 30 -11.02 12.12 17.57
CA GLY A 30 -9.81 11.32 17.39
C GLY A 30 -10.01 9.80 17.44
N SER A 31 -11.17 9.29 17.87
CA SER A 31 -11.53 7.88 17.69
C SER A 31 -11.97 7.65 16.24
N SER A 32 -10.99 7.63 15.33
CA SER A 32 -11.23 7.31 13.93
C SER A 32 -11.75 5.87 13.84
N LYS A 33 -12.98 5.68 13.38
CA LYS A 33 -13.48 4.42 12.80
C LYS A 33 -12.72 4.05 11.50
N GLN A 34 -11.44 4.37 11.39
CA GLN A 34 -10.55 4.04 10.28
C GLN A 34 -9.63 2.91 10.69
N MET A 35 -9.42 1.98 9.77
CA MET A 35 -8.50 0.87 9.95
C MET A 35 -7.08 1.38 10.10
N ASN A 36 -6.42 1.08 11.22
CA ASN A 36 -5.03 1.45 11.46
C ASN A 36 -4.07 0.54 10.66
N VAL A 37 -3.86 0.88 9.38
CA VAL A 37 -3.01 0.11 8.47
C VAL A 37 -1.55 0.08 8.94
N LEU A 38 -1.02 1.17 9.52
CA LEU A 38 0.36 1.21 10.02
C LEU A 38 0.60 0.17 11.12
N GLY A 39 -0.32 0.13 12.08
CA GLY A 39 -0.25 -0.80 13.21
C GLY A 39 -0.29 -2.24 12.74
N ILE A 40 -1.15 -2.54 11.76
CA ILE A 40 -1.25 -3.88 11.16
C ILE A 40 0.04 -4.27 10.45
N VAL A 41 0.65 -3.36 9.66
CA VAL A 41 1.91 -3.64 8.95
C VAL A 41 3.06 -3.90 9.93
N ILE A 42 3.26 -3.03 10.92
CA ILE A 42 4.34 -3.18 11.90
C ILE A 42 4.17 -4.46 12.72
N PHE A 43 2.94 -4.76 13.16
CA PHE A 43 2.62 -6.00 13.86
C PHE A 43 2.92 -7.23 13.00
N SER A 44 2.45 -7.24 11.75
CA SER A 44 2.60 -8.38 10.83
C SER A 44 4.07 -8.63 10.48
N ALA A 45 4.86 -7.57 10.24
CA ALA A 45 6.29 -7.68 9.97
C ALA A 45 7.07 -8.23 11.19
N THR A 46 6.76 -7.73 12.39
CA THR A 46 7.38 -8.20 13.63
C THR A 46 7.04 -9.66 13.90
N MET A 47 5.78 -10.03 13.74
CA MET A 47 5.28 -11.39 13.93
C MET A 47 5.90 -12.36 12.91
N GLY A 48 5.98 -11.99 11.63
CA GLY A 48 6.66 -12.77 10.60
C GLY A 48 8.14 -13.00 10.91
N LEU A 49 8.85 -11.98 11.39
CA LEU A 49 10.27 -12.08 11.78
C LEU A 49 10.48 -13.00 12.99
N LEU A 50 9.62 -12.92 14.00
CA LEU A 50 9.69 -13.78 15.17
C LEU A 50 9.37 -15.24 14.83
N LEU A 51 8.33 -15.50 14.03
CA LEU A 51 7.99 -16.85 13.58
C LEU A 51 9.10 -17.47 12.72
N GLY A 52 9.73 -16.68 11.85
CA GLY A 52 10.88 -17.13 11.08
C GLY A 52 12.06 -17.55 11.97
N LYS A 53 12.29 -16.87 13.09
CA LYS A 53 13.34 -17.23 14.07
C LYS A 53 13.00 -18.46 14.91
N MET A 54 11.73 -18.87 15.00
CA MET A 54 11.31 -20.04 15.78
C MET A 54 11.55 -21.37 15.04
N GLY A 55 12.02 -21.35 13.79
CA GLY A 55 12.36 -22.54 13.02
C GLY A 55 11.16 -23.49 12.87
N GLU A 56 11.36 -24.79 13.15
CA GLU A 56 10.32 -25.82 13.01
C GLU A 56 9.07 -25.55 13.85
N ARG A 57 9.20 -24.87 15.00
CA ARG A 57 8.05 -24.51 15.85
C ARG A 57 7.17 -23.43 15.21
N GLY A 58 7.76 -22.54 14.40
CA GLY A 58 7.05 -21.49 13.68
C GLY A 58 6.45 -21.95 12.35
N ALA A 59 6.97 -23.04 11.77
CA ALA A 59 6.61 -23.51 10.44
C ALA A 59 5.10 -23.73 10.21
N PRO A 60 4.31 -24.31 11.15
CA PRO A 60 2.87 -24.48 10.94
C PRO A 60 2.13 -23.16 10.70
N LEU A 61 2.50 -22.12 11.46
CA LEU A 61 1.83 -20.82 11.37
C LEU A 61 2.26 -20.04 10.12
N VAL A 62 3.55 -20.14 9.75
CA VAL A 62 4.05 -19.59 8.47
C VAL A 62 3.33 -20.23 7.29
N ASN A 63 3.14 -21.56 7.29
CA ASN A 63 2.44 -22.27 6.23
C ASN A 63 0.98 -21.83 6.12
N VAL A 64 0.28 -21.61 7.24
CA VAL A 64 -1.09 -21.06 7.23
C VAL A 64 -1.10 -19.67 6.59
N CYS A 65 -0.19 -18.78 6.98
CA CYS A 65 -0.08 -17.44 6.38
C CYS A 65 0.19 -17.49 4.88
N GLN A 66 1.04 -18.43 4.42
CA GLN A 66 1.32 -18.64 3.00
C GLN A 66 0.08 -19.14 2.24
N CYS A 67 -0.64 -20.14 2.77
CA CYS A 67 -1.87 -20.62 2.16
C CYS A 67 -2.94 -19.51 2.06
N ILE A 68 -3.08 -18.67 3.08
CA ILE A 68 -3.99 -17.53 3.05
C ILE A 68 -3.55 -16.54 1.97
N ASN A 69 -2.26 -16.20 1.89
CA ASN A 69 -1.73 -15.32 0.85
C ASN A 69 -2.01 -15.87 -0.57
N GLU A 70 -1.81 -17.17 -0.81
CA GLU A 70 -2.14 -17.81 -2.08
C GLU A 70 -3.63 -17.72 -2.42
N CYS A 71 -4.51 -17.96 -1.42
CA CYS A 71 -5.96 -17.79 -1.59
C CYS A 71 -6.33 -16.35 -1.95
N VAL A 72 -5.75 -15.36 -1.26
CA VAL A 72 -5.96 -13.94 -1.55
C VAL A 72 -5.49 -13.59 -2.95
N MET A 73 -4.33 -14.07 -3.37
CA MET A 73 -3.82 -13.84 -4.73
C MET A 73 -4.74 -14.45 -5.79
N LYS A 74 -5.34 -15.62 -5.56
CA LYS A 74 -6.35 -16.21 -6.46
C LYS A 74 -7.60 -15.34 -6.56
N ILE A 75 -8.07 -14.78 -5.45
CA ILE A 75 -9.22 -13.86 -5.43
C ILE A 75 -8.88 -12.59 -6.22
N ILE A 76 -7.69 -12.01 -6.02
CA ILE A 76 -7.22 -10.83 -6.76
C ILE A 76 -7.17 -11.14 -8.26
N ASN A 77 -6.60 -12.27 -8.67
CA ASN A 77 -6.54 -12.67 -10.07
C ASN A 77 -7.93 -12.84 -10.71
N ALA A 78 -8.89 -13.40 -9.96
CA ALA A 78 -10.27 -13.47 -10.41
C ALA A 78 -10.88 -12.07 -10.56
N ALA A 79 -10.66 -11.16 -9.61
CA ALA A 79 -11.15 -9.79 -9.67
C ALA A 79 -10.54 -9.01 -10.86
N VAL A 80 -9.25 -9.19 -11.15
CA VAL A 80 -8.57 -8.60 -12.31
C VAL A 80 -9.22 -9.03 -13.63
N TRP A 81 -9.73 -10.26 -13.72
CA TRP A 81 -10.48 -10.73 -14.88
C TRP A 81 -11.79 -9.96 -15.12
N TYR A 82 -12.46 -9.52 -14.04
CA TYR A 82 -13.68 -8.69 -14.12
C TYR A 82 -13.39 -7.20 -14.25
N PHE A 83 -12.17 -6.77 -13.90
CA PHE A 83 -11.76 -5.37 -13.84
C PHE A 83 -11.99 -4.58 -15.16
N PRO A 84 -11.75 -5.13 -16.37
CA PRO A 84 -12.01 -4.41 -17.62
C PRO A 84 -13.45 -3.91 -17.75
N PHE A 85 -14.43 -4.71 -17.33
CA PHE A 85 -15.84 -4.30 -17.34
C PHE A 85 -16.10 -3.19 -16.33
N GLY A 86 -15.56 -3.32 -15.11
CA GLY A 86 -15.70 -2.30 -14.06
C GLY A 86 -15.10 -0.95 -14.45
N ILE A 87 -13.90 -0.93 -15.05
CA ILE A 87 -13.26 0.31 -15.49
C ILE A 87 -14.13 1.04 -16.52
N ILE A 88 -14.71 0.33 -17.49
CA ILE A 88 -15.52 0.97 -18.55
C ILE A 88 -16.67 1.76 -17.92
N PHE A 89 -17.40 1.17 -16.98
CA PHE A 89 -18.51 1.86 -16.30
C PHE A 89 -18.04 3.01 -15.40
N LEU A 90 -16.93 2.83 -14.67
CA LEU A 90 -16.37 3.90 -13.82
C LEU A 90 -15.88 5.10 -14.63
N VAL A 91 -15.17 4.85 -15.73
CA VAL A 91 -14.69 5.89 -16.64
C VAL A 91 -15.86 6.59 -17.32
N ALA A 92 -16.84 5.83 -17.83
CA ALA A 92 -18.05 6.41 -18.43
C ALA A 92 -18.82 7.28 -17.42
N GLY A 93 -19.03 6.80 -16.19
CA GLY A 93 -19.68 7.57 -15.13
C GLY A 93 -18.92 8.87 -14.80
N LYS A 94 -17.59 8.80 -14.69
CA LYS A 94 -16.76 9.99 -14.44
C LYS A 94 -16.77 10.99 -15.58
N ILE A 95 -16.87 10.54 -16.83
CA ILE A 95 -17.00 11.43 -17.99
C ILE A 95 -18.37 12.13 -17.99
N LEU A 96 -19.43 11.42 -17.61
CA LEU A 96 -20.80 11.97 -17.57
C LEU A 96 -21.01 13.00 -16.45
N ASP A 97 -20.38 12.81 -15.29
CA ASP A 97 -20.45 13.75 -14.16
C ASP A 97 -19.66 15.06 -14.42
N MET A 98 -18.82 15.11 -15.46
CA MET A 98 -17.88 16.20 -15.69
C MET A 98 -18.38 17.21 -16.74
N GLN A 99 -18.30 18.49 -16.37
CA GLN A 99 -18.68 19.61 -17.23
C GLN A 99 -17.66 19.87 -18.36
N ASP A 100 -16.37 19.57 -18.15
CA ASP A 100 -15.28 19.83 -19.12
C ASP A 100 -14.29 18.65 -19.25
N PRO A 101 -14.48 17.73 -20.21
CA PRO A 101 -13.59 16.57 -20.44
C PRO A 101 -12.14 16.98 -20.78
N SER A 102 -11.97 18.15 -21.41
CA SER A 102 -10.67 18.66 -21.81
C SER A 102 -9.78 19.04 -20.62
N SER A 103 -10.39 19.49 -19.52
CA SER A 103 -9.69 19.85 -18.29
C SER A 103 -9.12 18.62 -17.57
N LEU A 104 -9.87 17.52 -17.55
CA LEU A 104 -9.45 16.24 -17.01
C LEU A 104 -8.27 15.66 -17.82
N GLY A 105 -8.36 15.68 -19.15
CA GLY A 105 -7.28 15.21 -20.02
C GLY A 105 -5.95 15.94 -19.75
N LYS A 106 -6.01 17.26 -19.52
CA LYS A 106 -4.83 18.05 -19.11
C LYS A 106 -4.31 17.64 -17.73
N LYS A 107 -5.19 17.45 -16.74
CA LYS A 107 -4.82 16.99 -15.40
C LYS A 107 -4.15 15.61 -15.44
N LEU A 108 -4.70 14.64 -16.19
CA LEU A 108 -4.09 13.32 -16.39
C LEU A 108 -2.76 13.38 -17.15
N GLY A 109 -2.66 14.27 -18.15
CA GLY A 109 -1.40 14.52 -18.86
C GLY A 109 -0.31 15.02 -17.93
N MET A 110 -0.62 16.01 -17.08
CA MET A 110 0.30 16.53 -16.07
C MET A 110 0.68 15.47 -15.03
N TYR A 111 -0.27 14.63 -14.61
CA TYR A 111 -0.01 13.49 -13.75
C TYR A 111 1.00 12.53 -14.38
N THR A 112 0.76 12.11 -15.63
CA THR A 112 1.66 11.21 -16.37
C THR A 112 3.07 11.79 -16.49
N ILE A 113 3.17 13.06 -16.86
CA ILE A 113 4.45 13.77 -16.95
C ILE A 113 5.16 13.80 -15.59
N THR A 114 4.43 14.06 -14.50
CA THR A 114 4.99 14.12 -13.15
C THR A 114 5.55 12.77 -12.71
N VAL A 115 4.81 11.67 -12.93
CA VAL A 115 5.26 10.32 -12.62
C VAL A 115 6.49 9.96 -13.44
N LEU A 116 6.46 10.20 -14.76
CA LEU A 116 7.60 9.91 -15.64
C LEU A 116 8.83 10.73 -15.25
N ALA A 117 8.67 12.03 -14.98
CA ALA A 117 9.76 12.89 -14.52
C ALA A 117 10.34 12.39 -13.19
N GLY A 118 9.48 12.01 -12.25
CA GLY A 118 9.91 11.41 -10.97
C GLY A 118 10.72 10.13 -11.16
N LEU A 119 10.26 9.21 -12.00
CA LEU A 119 10.98 7.97 -12.32
C LEU A 119 12.33 8.27 -13.00
N PHE A 120 12.37 9.24 -13.92
CA PHE A 120 13.61 9.65 -14.60
C PHE A 120 14.62 10.26 -13.62
N VAL A 121 14.16 11.15 -12.73
CA VAL A 121 15.01 11.75 -11.70
C VAL A 121 15.52 10.69 -10.74
N HIS A 122 14.64 9.78 -10.27
CA HIS A 122 15.05 8.70 -9.39
C HIS A 122 16.04 7.75 -10.06
N GLY A 123 15.73 7.28 -11.27
CA GLY A 123 16.50 6.29 -12.00
C GLY A 123 17.82 6.79 -12.56
N LEU A 124 17.90 8.03 -13.06
CA LEU A 124 19.10 8.57 -13.72
C LEU A 124 19.89 9.56 -12.88
N ILE A 125 19.31 10.12 -11.82
CA ILE A 125 19.99 11.11 -10.98
C ILE A 125 20.23 10.53 -9.59
N LEU A 126 19.18 10.16 -8.85
CA LEU A 126 19.32 9.74 -7.45
C LEU A 126 20.09 8.41 -7.32
N LEU A 127 19.66 7.35 -8.00
CA LEU A 127 20.33 6.05 -7.92
C LEU A 127 21.81 6.10 -8.38
N PRO A 128 22.15 6.75 -9.52
CA PRO A 128 23.55 6.91 -9.94
C PRO A 128 24.37 7.77 -8.99
N PHE A 129 23.77 8.81 -8.39
CA PHE A 129 24.41 9.66 -7.40
C PHE A 129 24.76 8.87 -6.13
N PHE A 130 23.82 8.10 -5.58
CA PHE A 130 24.07 7.25 -4.42
C PHE A 130 25.12 6.17 -4.73
N TYR A 131 25.06 5.57 -5.92
CA TYR A 131 26.07 4.61 -6.37
C TYR A 131 27.47 5.24 -6.38
N PHE A 132 27.62 6.44 -6.95
CA PHE A 132 28.89 7.15 -7.00
C PHE A 132 29.40 7.52 -5.61
N LEU A 133 28.52 7.98 -4.72
CA LEU A 133 28.88 8.37 -3.36
C LEU A 133 29.45 7.18 -2.55
N LEU A 134 28.82 6.01 -2.68
CA LEU A 134 29.17 4.80 -1.93
C LEU A 134 30.36 4.05 -2.54
N THR A 135 30.36 3.87 -3.86
CA THR A 135 31.36 3.03 -4.55
C THR A 135 32.55 3.82 -5.09
N ARG A 136 32.41 5.15 -5.22
CA ARG A 136 33.37 6.04 -5.89
C ARG A 136 33.71 5.61 -7.33
N LYS A 137 32.84 4.82 -7.97
CA LYS A 137 32.99 4.35 -9.36
C LYS A 137 32.00 5.05 -10.27
N ASN A 138 32.31 5.10 -11.56
CA ASN A 138 31.44 5.70 -12.57
C ASN A 138 30.12 4.90 -12.71
N PRO A 139 28.95 5.48 -12.36
CA PRO A 139 27.67 4.78 -12.45
C PRO A 139 27.24 4.49 -13.89
N PHE A 140 27.64 5.30 -14.87
CA PHE A 140 27.22 5.14 -16.26
C PHE A 140 27.81 3.87 -16.89
N THR A 141 29.03 3.48 -16.50
CA THR A 141 29.62 2.20 -16.93
C THR A 141 28.80 1.02 -16.39
N TYR A 142 28.32 1.13 -15.16
CA TYR A 142 27.49 0.11 -14.52
C TYR A 142 26.11 -0.01 -15.19
N ILE A 143 25.44 1.13 -15.43
CA ILE A 143 24.16 1.19 -16.15
C ILE A 143 24.28 0.60 -17.57
N ARG A 144 25.39 0.89 -18.27
CA ARG A 144 25.64 0.33 -19.60
C ARG A 144 25.72 -1.20 -19.57
N GLY A 145 26.31 -1.79 -18.53
CA GLY A 145 26.34 -3.23 -18.32
C GLY A 145 24.96 -3.86 -18.07
N LEU A 146 24.00 -3.07 -17.56
CA LEU A 146 22.63 -3.47 -17.26
C LEU A 146 21.61 -3.11 -18.35
N LEU A 147 22.03 -2.42 -19.41
CA LEU A 147 21.12 -1.84 -20.41
C LEU A 147 20.20 -2.88 -21.06
N GLN A 148 20.71 -4.08 -21.31
CA GLN A 148 19.89 -5.19 -21.83
C GLN A 148 18.76 -5.58 -20.86
N ALA A 149 19.05 -5.68 -19.56
CA ALA A 149 18.05 -5.99 -18.55
C ALA A 149 17.00 -4.87 -18.41
N LEU A 150 17.44 -3.61 -18.47
CA LEU A 150 16.55 -2.44 -18.41
C LEU A 150 15.56 -2.40 -19.60
N VAL A 151 16.05 -2.65 -20.82
CA VAL A 151 15.19 -2.67 -22.02
C VAL A 151 14.17 -3.82 -21.94
N ILE A 152 14.61 -5.00 -21.49
CA ILE A 152 13.69 -6.14 -21.32
C ILE A 152 12.68 -5.86 -20.22
N ALA A 153 13.07 -5.19 -19.13
CA ALA A 153 12.14 -4.83 -18.06
C ALA A 153 11.08 -3.83 -18.50
N LEU A 154 11.45 -2.89 -19.36
CA LEU A 154 10.49 -2.00 -19.99
C LEU A 154 9.54 -2.78 -20.92
N ALA A 155 10.06 -3.71 -21.72
CA ALA A 155 9.28 -4.48 -22.68
C ALA A 155 8.31 -5.47 -22.01
N THR A 156 8.73 -6.12 -20.92
CA THR A 156 7.91 -7.11 -20.21
C THR A 156 7.05 -6.49 -19.12
N SER A 157 7.39 -5.27 -18.67
CA SER A 157 6.75 -4.61 -17.51
C SER A 157 6.72 -5.49 -16.25
N SER A 158 7.71 -6.38 -16.07
CA SER A 158 7.74 -7.35 -14.97
C SER A 158 9.14 -7.57 -14.39
N SER A 159 9.30 -7.26 -13.10
CA SER A 159 10.56 -7.46 -12.34
C SER A 159 10.92 -8.94 -12.18
N SER A 160 9.94 -9.83 -12.02
CA SER A 160 10.18 -11.27 -11.88
C SER A 160 10.57 -11.93 -13.21
N ALA A 161 9.98 -11.48 -14.32
CA ALA A 161 10.32 -11.97 -15.67
C ALA A 161 11.73 -11.55 -16.12
N THR A 162 12.27 -10.46 -15.56
CA THR A 162 13.58 -9.90 -15.95
C THR A 162 14.75 -10.39 -15.11
N LEU A 163 14.45 -10.94 -13.92
CA LEU A 163 15.41 -11.50 -12.98
C LEU A 163 16.54 -12.35 -13.61
N PRO A 164 16.27 -13.34 -14.50
CA PRO A 164 17.35 -14.16 -15.08
C PRO A 164 18.30 -13.36 -15.97
N ILE A 165 17.80 -12.35 -16.69
CA ILE A 165 18.62 -11.49 -17.54
C ILE A 165 19.42 -10.50 -16.71
N THR A 166 18.79 -9.89 -15.71
CA THR A 166 19.48 -9.01 -14.75
C THR A 166 20.64 -9.73 -14.08
N MET A 167 20.41 -11.00 -13.69
CA MET A 167 21.44 -11.84 -13.12
C MET A 167 22.62 -12.08 -14.07
N LYS A 168 22.33 -12.40 -15.34
CA LYS A 168 23.37 -12.57 -16.36
C LYS A 168 24.19 -11.29 -16.56
N CYS A 169 23.53 -10.14 -16.71
CA CYS A 169 24.19 -8.84 -16.87
C CYS A 169 25.08 -8.48 -15.68
N LEU A 170 24.66 -8.81 -14.44
CA LEU A 170 25.45 -8.53 -13.26
C LEU A 170 26.71 -9.38 -13.15
N LEU A 171 26.63 -10.65 -13.52
CA LEU A 171 27.76 -11.59 -13.47
C LEU A 171 28.75 -11.33 -14.62
N GLU A 172 28.25 -11.19 -15.84
CA GLU A 172 29.10 -11.10 -17.05
C GLU A 172 29.56 -9.68 -17.36
N ASN A 173 28.70 -8.67 -17.20
CA ASN A 173 29.04 -7.29 -17.58
C ASN A 173 29.53 -6.47 -16.38
N CYS A 174 28.91 -6.65 -15.21
CA CYS A 174 29.22 -5.86 -14.01
C CYS A 174 30.19 -6.55 -13.05
N HIS A 175 30.55 -7.82 -13.31
CA HIS A 175 31.49 -8.63 -12.53
C HIS A 175 31.17 -8.66 -11.02
N VAL A 176 29.88 -8.72 -10.67
CA VAL A 176 29.41 -8.83 -9.28
C VAL A 176 29.59 -10.26 -8.78
N ASP A 177 29.95 -10.41 -7.51
CA ASP A 177 30.07 -11.74 -6.89
C ASP A 177 28.76 -12.54 -6.98
N ARG A 178 28.89 -13.82 -7.34
CA ARG A 178 27.75 -14.70 -7.62
C ARG A 178 26.93 -15.00 -6.37
N GLN A 179 27.55 -15.09 -5.19
CA GLN A 179 26.85 -15.33 -3.94
C GLN A 179 25.99 -14.11 -3.57
N ILE A 180 26.55 -12.90 -3.73
CA ILE A 180 25.83 -11.65 -3.48
C ILE A 180 24.65 -11.51 -4.44
N ALA A 181 24.87 -11.68 -5.75
CA ALA A 181 23.82 -11.50 -6.76
C ALA A 181 22.66 -12.51 -6.60
N ARG A 182 22.96 -13.77 -6.23
CA ARG A 182 21.94 -14.82 -6.01
C ARG A 182 21.06 -14.56 -4.80
N PHE A 183 21.56 -13.81 -3.82
CA PHE A 183 20.81 -13.48 -2.62
C PHE A 183 20.02 -12.17 -2.79
N VAL A 184 20.68 -11.12 -3.26
CA VAL A 184 20.11 -9.77 -3.29
C VAL A 184 19.04 -9.62 -4.37
N LEU A 185 19.22 -10.19 -5.56
CA LEU A 185 18.28 -9.98 -6.68
C LEU A 185 16.88 -10.58 -6.45
N PRO A 186 16.71 -11.83 -5.97
CA PRO A 186 15.37 -12.37 -5.75
C PRO A 186 14.61 -11.64 -4.63
N VAL A 187 15.33 -11.20 -3.60
CA VAL A 187 14.76 -10.40 -2.50
C VAL A 187 14.40 -9.00 -3.00
N GLY A 188 15.28 -8.37 -3.78
CA GLY A 188 15.05 -7.06 -4.37
C GLY A 188 13.87 -7.05 -5.35
N ALA A 189 13.72 -8.09 -6.19
CA ALA A 189 12.64 -8.15 -7.17
C ALA A 189 11.23 -8.22 -6.55
N THR A 190 11.13 -8.60 -5.26
CA THR A 190 9.85 -8.66 -4.54
C THR A 190 9.64 -7.50 -3.59
N ILE A 191 10.69 -7.02 -2.92
CA ILE A 191 10.59 -6.00 -1.87
C ILE A 191 10.94 -4.59 -2.39
N ASN A 192 11.87 -4.47 -3.33
CA ASN A 192 12.37 -3.18 -3.81
C ASN A 192 11.49 -2.62 -4.93
N MET A 193 10.40 -1.95 -4.56
CA MET A 193 9.40 -1.38 -5.47
C MET A 193 9.40 0.16 -5.48
N ASP A 194 10.55 0.80 -5.68
CA ASP A 194 10.68 2.26 -5.70
C ASP A 194 9.73 2.94 -6.71
N GLY A 195 9.62 2.36 -7.91
CA GLY A 195 8.75 2.90 -8.98
C GLY A 195 7.27 2.84 -8.59
N THR A 196 6.84 1.75 -7.94
CA THR A 196 5.47 1.60 -7.45
C THR A 196 5.19 2.58 -6.33
N ALA A 197 6.11 2.72 -5.36
CA ALA A 197 5.95 3.66 -4.26
C ALA A 197 5.84 5.11 -4.74
N LEU A 198 6.65 5.52 -5.73
CA LEU A 198 6.55 6.84 -6.35
C LEU A 198 5.22 7.03 -7.06
N TYR A 199 4.80 6.05 -7.86
CA TYR A 199 3.51 6.08 -8.56
C TYR A 199 2.34 6.19 -7.59
N GLU A 200 2.30 5.37 -6.54
CA GLU A 200 1.23 5.35 -5.53
C GLU A 200 1.15 6.69 -4.77
N ALA A 201 2.30 7.23 -4.33
CA ALA A 201 2.35 8.51 -3.65
C ALA A 201 1.83 9.66 -4.52
N VAL A 202 2.28 9.74 -5.79
CA VAL A 202 1.83 10.78 -6.72
C VAL A 202 0.36 10.59 -7.10
N ALA A 203 -0.11 9.35 -7.25
CA ALA A 203 -1.51 9.04 -7.54
C ALA A 203 -2.44 9.48 -6.40
N ALA A 204 -2.07 9.21 -5.14
CA ALA A 204 -2.84 9.64 -3.98
C ALA A 204 -2.95 11.17 -3.90
N ILE A 205 -1.83 11.88 -4.11
CA ILE A 205 -1.81 13.35 -4.14
C ILE A 205 -2.67 13.87 -5.30
N PHE A 206 -2.56 13.28 -6.49
CA PHE A 206 -3.36 13.65 -7.66
C PHE A 206 -4.86 13.47 -7.41
N ILE A 207 -5.27 12.36 -6.81
CA ILE A 207 -6.67 12.11 -6.47
C ILE A 207 -7.18 13.16 -5.48
N ALA A 208 -6.39 13.51 -4.46
CA ALA A 208 -6.76 14.58 -3.53
C ALA A 208 -6.94 15.93 -4.24
N GLN A 209 -6.01 16.29 -5.13
CA GLN A 209 -6.06 17.54 -5.91
C GLN A 209 -7.23 17.59 -6.90
N VAL A 210 -7.63 16.45 -7.48
CA VAL A 210 -8.79 16.39 -8.40
C VAL A 210 -10.12 16.53 -7.66
N ASN A 211 -10.17 16.12 -6.39
CA ASN A 211 -11.36 16.25 -5.53
C ASN A 211 -11.33 17.51 -4.64
N ASP A 212 -10.44 18.47 -4.93
CA ASP A 212 -10.28 19.73 -4.19
C ASP A 212 -10.06 19.52 -2.68
N TYR A 213 -9.36 18.44 -2.31
CA TYR A 213 -9.01 18.12 -0.93
C TYR A 213 -7.58 18.58 -0.63
N GLU A 214 -7.41 19.45 0.35
CA GLU A 214 -6.10 19.87 0.84
C GLU A 214 -5.51 18.79 1.76
N LEU A 215 -4.33 18.28 1.39
CA LEU A 215 -3.58 17.32 2.20
C LEU A 215 -2.68 18.08 3.19
N ASP A 216 -2.89 17.83 4.48
CA ASP A 216 -1.97 18.28 5.53
C ASP A 216 -0.67 17.45 5.52
N PHE A 217 0.42 17.98 6.07
CA PHE A 217 1.71 17.29 6.16
C PHE A 217 1.60 15.94 6.88
N GLY A 218 0.78 15.86 7.93
CA GLY A 218 0.52 14.60 8.63
C GLY A 218 -0.13 13.56 7.71
N GLN A 219 -1.06 13.98 6.85
CA GLN A 219 -1.71 13.11 5.88
C GLN A 219 -0.72 12.65 4.81
N LEU A 220 0.14 13.56 4.33
CA LEU A 220 1.18 13.28 3.33
C LEU A 220 2.14 12.16 3.78
N VAL A 221 2.57 12.19 5.04
CA VAL A 221 3.43 11.14 5.64
C VAL A 221 2.70 9.80 5.77
N THR A 222 1.37 9.83 5.91
CA THR A 222 0.55 8.62 6.09
C THR A 222 0.01 8.02 4.79
N ILE A 223 0.28 8.64 3.63
CA ILE A 223 -0.11 8.11 2.33
C ILE A 223 0.48 6.70 2.17
N ARG A 224 -0.38 5.75 1.83
CA ARG A 224 -0.09 4.34 1.59
C ARG A 224 -0.67 3.94 0.25
#